data_AF-A0A2P6TUD1-F1
#
_entry.id   AF-A0A2P6TUD1-F1
#
_cell.length_a   1.000
_cell.length_b   1.000
_cell.length_c   1.000
_cell.angle_alpha   90.00
_cell.angle_beta   90.00
_cell.angle_gamma   90.00
#
_symmetry.space_group_name_H-M   'P 1'
#
loop_
_entity.id
_entity.type
_entity.pdbx_description
1 polymer ?
#
loop_
_entity_poly.entity_id
_entity_poly.type
_entity_poly.pdbx_seq_one_letter_code
_entity_poly.pdbx_strand_id
1 'polypeptide(L)'
;MLHSAAIDSAAWALLAVLTWRQVLRWRRRSGGQGDGTADAEDAAAAGEGKASKAAGPPSFAINARASSEGSTGSSGGSSGGDTPRPQAGKPAAAAVDDAAAIDRAAHAIVDAAEEEAQRKVHVVGSSVNLPDMSANLAAKVAVSEAQQSDPRLLAAVYDDMAAKFAEHGLNLPAVAAMQQYFDNLEGEGEARPLEYSRFPVPLPPGSVRLGVIFFQEFNRQLADMVHQAAQEVVAALPPGCKFHVNRPSHYHLTIYMTSQPHTLRPNPFDPAAGGLPEGSAEEQAAAAKPDPDNLKREIEAFRVAAAGTDAPRFEVHRLLMADSGTLLLCSVDHSGHLAQLRKRLRHAFPGGPPKQSTIVHASIARVLTPSQLSKEHIAAVQEVCDRWTSRLRGQRFDPDRISFIQEHTFTTVEGPRVPLPFKRSI
;
A
#
# COMPACT_ATOMS: atom_id res chain seq x y z
N MET A 1 10.51 -58.14 -18.14
CA MET A 1 10.44 -56.67 -17.88
C MET A 1 9.14 -56.13 -18.46
N LEU A 2 8.00 -56.20 -17.74
CA LEU A 2 6.76 -55.44 -18.03
C LEU A 2 5.61 -55.73 -17.02
N HIS A 3 5.86 -55.83 -15.71
CA HIS A 3 4.78 -56.07 -14.71
C HIS A 3 4.92 -55.27 -13.39
N SER A 4 5.67 -54.16 -13.36
CA SER A 4 5.92 -53.40 -12.12
C SER A 4 5.32 -51.98 -12.09
N ALA A 5 4.52 -51.57 -13.08
CA ALA A 5 4.02 -50.18 -13.17
C ALA A 5 2.56 -49.97 -12.71
N ALA A 6 1.81 -51.05 -12.44
CA ALA A 6 0.38 -50.94 -12.12
C ALA A 6 0.06 -50.84 -10.62
N ILE A 7 1.01 -51.21 -9.74
CA ILE A 7 0.76 -51.25 -8.29
C ILE A 7 0.97 -49.88 -7.62
N ASP A 8 1.79 -49.00 -8.20
CA ASP A 8 2.04 -47.67 -7.62
C ASP A 8 0.88 -46.68 -7.79
N SER A 9 0.12 -46.75 -8.89
CA SER A 9 -0.96 -45.79 -9.15
C SER A 9 -2.14 -45.91 -8.17
N ALA A 10 -2.42 -47.13 -7.71
CA ALA A 10 -3.47 -47.38 -6.72
C ALA A 10 -3.07 -46.90 -5.30
N ALA A 11 -1.78 -47.00 -4.95
CA ALA A 11 -1.26 -46.52 -3.67
C ALA A 11 -1.30 -44.98 -3.58
N TRP A 12 -0.96 -44.29 -4.67
CA TRP A 12 -1.05 -42.82 -4.76
C TRP A 12 -2.49 -42.30 -4.72
N ALA A 13 -3.42 -42.99 -5.39
CA ALA A 13 -4.85 -42.65 -5.33
C ALA A 13 -5.44 -42.83 -3.91
N LEU A 14 -5.03 -43.90 -3.20
CA LEU A 14 -5.47 -44.15 -1.83
C LEU A 14 -4.91 -43.09 -0.85
N LEU A 15 -3.64 -42.69 -1.04
CA LEU A 15 -3.01 -41.66 -0.23
C LEU A 15 -3.68 -40.30 -0.44
N ALA A 16 -4.00 -39.92 -1.68
CA ALA A 16 -4.69 -38.68 -2.03
C ALA A 16 -6.12 -38.62 -1.46
N VAL A 17 -6.86 -39.74 -1.46
CA VAL A 17 -8.19 -39.82 -0.85
C VAL A 17 -8.12 -39.71 0.68
N LEU A 18 -7.06 -40.23 1.31
CA LEU A 18 -6.86 -40.13 2.76
C LEU A 18 -6.48 -38.71 3.20
N THR A 19 -5.60 -38.00 2.47
CA THR A 19 -5.30 -36.59 2.73
C THR A 19 -6.51 -35.70 2.49
N TRP A 20 -7.28 -35.92 1.42
CA TRP A 20 -8.52 -35.17 1.16
C TRP A 20 -9.57 -35.37 2.27
N ARG A 21 -9.73 -36.60 2.78
CA ARG A 21 -10.63 -36.89 3.91
C ARG A 21 -10.18 -36.25 5.22
N GLN A 22 -8.87 -36.10 5.45
CA GLN A 22 -8.36 -35.38 6.63
C GLN A 22 -8.62 -33.87 6.54
N VAL A 23 -8.47 -33.27 5.35
CA VAL A 23 -8.80 -31.86 5.10
C VAL A 23 -10.30 -31.58 5.30
N LEU A 24 -11.18 -32.47 4.83
CA LEU A 24 -12.63 -32.35 5.05
C LEU A 24 -13.04 -32.54 6.53
N ARG A 25 -12.36 -33.42 7.28
CA ARG A 25 -12.58 -33.58 8.72
C ARG A 25 -12.12 -32.36 9.51
N TRP A 26 -11.02 -31.73 9.11
CA TRP A 26 -10.56 -30.48 9.70
C TRP A 26 -11.58 -29.36 9.46
N ARG A 27 -12.07 -29.20 8.23
CA ARG A 27 -13.13 -28.21 7.93
C ARG A 27 -14.45 -28.43 8.69
N ARG A 28 -14.88 -29.68 8.93
CA ARG A 28 -16.07 -29.97 9.76
C ARG A 28 -15.86 -29.71 11.25
N ARG A 29 -14.62 -29.77 11.75
CA ARG A 29 -14.33 -29.43 13.16
C ARG A 29 -14.21 -27.92 13.39
N SER A 30 -13.84 -27.16 12.36
CA SER A 30 -13.72 -25.69 12.44
C SER A 30 -15.06 -24.97 12.21
N GLY A 31 -16.04 -25.64 11.59
CA GLY A 31 -17.41 -25.13 11.42
C GLY A 31 -18.27 -25.42 12.66
N GLY A 32 -17.98 -24.73 13.76
CA GLY A 32 -18.79 -24.75 14.97
C GLY A 32 -20.11 -24.03 14.76
N GLN A 33 -21.16 -24.83 14.67
CA GLN A 33 -22.58 -24.51 14.60
C GLN A 33 -23.03 -23.90 15.94
N GLY A 34 -23.45 -22.64 15.93
CA GLY A 34 -24.09 -21.98 17.06
C GLY A 34 -25.53 -21.65 16.69
N ASP A 35 -26.44 -22.56 16.98
CA ASP A 35 -27.88 -22.31 16.99
C ASP A 35 -28.46 -22.96 18.24
N GLY A 36 -29.18 -22.17 19.04
CA GLY A 36 -29.71 -22.57 20.34
C GLY A 36 -30.55 -21.47 20.96
N THR A 37 -31.81 -21.42 20.56
CA THR A 37 -32.91 -20.64 21.15
C THR A 37 -33.43 -21.22 22.47
N ALA A 38 -34.14 -20.36 23.23
CA ALA A 38 -34.98 -20.58 24.43
C ALA A 38 -34.20 -20.45 25.77
N ASP A 39 -34.56 -19.60 26.74
CA ASP A 39 -35.88 -19.30 27.31
C ASP A 39 -35.95 -17.93 27.99
N ALA A 40 -37.18 -17.41 28.15
CA ALA A 40 -37.56 -16.23 28.92
C ALA A 40 -37.96 -16.59 30.36
N GLU A 41 -37.57 -15.79 31.35
CA GLU A 41 -38.44 -15.26 32.43
C GLU A 41 -37.68 -14.33 33.39
N ASP A 42 -38.31 -13.16 33.61
CA ASP A 42 -38.32 -12.22 34.74
C ASP A 42 -37.14 -12.06 35.72
N ALA A 43 -36.63 -10.81 35.81
CA ALA A 43 -36.75 -10.00 37.03
C ALA A 43 -36.39 -8.52 36.78
N ALA A 44 -37.23 -7.64 37.31
CA ALA A 44 -37.18 -6.19 37.22
C ALA A 44 -36.13 -5.53 38.14
N ALA A 45 -35.68 -4.33 37.75
CA ALA A 45 -35.86 -3.05 38.49
C ALA A 45 -34.62 -2.12 38.50
N ALA A 46 -34.93 -0.83 38.23
CA ALA A 46 -34.22 0.42 38.56
C ALA A 46 -32.84 0.67 37.91
N GLY A 47 -32.51 1.85 37.38
CA GLY A 47 -33.18 3.15 37.34
C GLY A 47 -32.27 4.18 36.65
N GLU A 48 -32.85 5.35 36.36
CA GLU A 48 -32.22 6.68 36.19
C GLU A 48 -31.09 6.81 35.14
N GLY A 49 -31.24 7.51 34.02
CA GLY A 49 -31.70 8.89 33.91
C GLY A 49 -30.50 9.83 33.76
N LYS A 50 -30.13 10.22 32.52
CA LYS A 50 -29.53 11.53 32.19
C LYS A 50 -29.40 11.72 30.67
N ALA A 51 -30.31 12.53 30.14
CA ALA A 51 -30.21 13.13 28.82
C ALA A 51 -29.13 14.22 28.82
N SER A 52 -28.19 14.18 27.88
CA SER A 52 -27.31 15.31 27.58
C SER A 52 -27.78 16.00 26.30
N LYS A 53 -28.06 17.30 26.43
CA LYS A 53 -28.36 18.22 25.33
C LYS A 53 -27.07 18.43 24.52
N ALA A 54 -27.07 17.99 23.26
CA ALA A 54 -26.06 18.42 22.30
C ALA A 54 -26.49 19.78 21.72
N ALA A 55 -25.61 20.78 21.88
CA ALA A 55 -25.74 22.09 21.29
C ALA A 55 -25.49 22.00 19.77
N GLY A 56 -26.38 22.61 18.98
CA GLY A 56 -26.22 22.70 17.53
C GLY A 56 -25.12 23.70 17.13
N PRO A 57 -24.52 23.54 15.94
CA PRO A 57 -23.48 24.43 15.44
C PRO A 57 -24.07 25.79 14.98
N PRO A 58 -23.29 26.88 15.04
CA PRO A 58 -23.74 28.20 14.61
C PRO A 58 -23.82 28.29 13.08
N SER A 59 -24.98 28.75 12.62
CA SER A 59 -25.26 29.23 11.26
C SER A 59 -24.50 30.53 11.00
N PHE A 60 -23.66 30.55 9.95
CA PHE A 60 -23.12 31.79 9.38
C PHE A 60 -23.84 32.08 8.06
N ALA A 61 -24.62 33.16 8.07
CA ALA A 61 -25.28 33.73 6.90
C ALA A 61 -24.28 34.57 6.09
N ILE A 62 -24.09 34.23 4.81
CA ILE A 62 -23.39 35.07 3.84
C ILE A 62 -24.42 36.02 3.21
N ASN A 63 -24.27 37.32 3.49
CA ASN A 63 -25.02 38.38 2.82
C ASN A 63 -24.49 38.56 1.39
N ALA A 64 -25.28 38.14 0.40
CA ALA A 64 -25.10 38.56 -0.99
C ALA A 64 -25.75 39.94 -1.18
N ARG A 65 -24.94 40.98 -1.38
CA ARG A 65 -25.41 42.27 -1.89
C ARG A 65 -25.15 42.34 -3.38
N ALA A 66 -26.24 42.22 -4.13
CA ALA A 66 -26.33 42.69 -5.50
C ALA A 66 -26.36 44.22 -5.52
N SER A 67 -25.72 44.83 -6.51
CA SER A 67 -26.07 46.17 -6.97
C SER A 67 -25.91 46.23 -8.48
N SER A 68 -27.04 46.52 -9.09
CA SER A 68 -27.38 46.72 -10.49
C SER A 68 -26.92 48.09 -11.00
N GLU A 69 -26.76 48.17 -12.33
CA GLU A 69 -27.13 49.27 -13.25
C GLU A 69 -26.65 50.71 -12.92
N GLY A 70 -26.14 51.52 -13.85
CA GLY A 70 -26.05 51.45 -15.30
C GLY A 70 -25.65 52.83 -15.85
N SER A 71 -25.43 52.88 -17.17
CA SER A 71 -25.59 54.03 -18.08
C SER A 71 -24.75 55.30 -17.86
N THR A 72 -23.86 55.60 -18.81
CA THR A 72 -24.12 56.56 -19.91
C THR A 72 -22.81 56.80 -20.69
N GLY A 73 -22.86 56.58 -22.00
CA GLY A 73 -21.83 57.06 -22.91
C GLY A 73 -22.19 58.45 -23.41
N SER A 74 -21.22 59.37 -23.42
CA SER A 74 -21.18 60.47 -24.38
C SER A 74 -19.77 61.04 -24.49
N SER A 75 -19.51 61.60 -25.66
CA SER A 75 -18.26 61.93 -26.33
C SER A 75 -17.53 63.19 -25.85
N GLY A 76 -16.21 63.19 -26.08
CA GLY A 76 -15.51 64.36 -26.64
C GLY A 76 -14.49 65.05 -25.73
N GLY A 77 -13.31 65.37 -26.28
CA GLY A 77 -12.48 66.47 -25.81
C GLY A 77 -11.02 66.14 -25.48
N SER A 78 -10.14 66.48 -26.41
CA SER A 78 -8.68 66.58 -26.26
C SER A 78 -8.27 67.65 -25.24
N SER A 79 -7.28 67.37 -24.38
CA SER A 79 -6.13 68.24 -24.09
C SER A 79 -5.28 67.67 -22.95
N GLY A 80 -3.96 67.85 -23.08
CA GLY A 80 -2.95 67.27 -22.20
C GLY A 80 -2.92 67.85 -20.80
N GLY A 81 -2.45 67.00 -19.88
CA GLY A 81 -2.13 67.37 -18.50
C GLY A 81 -1.34 66.24 -17.85
N ASP A 82 -0.09 66.53 -17.50
CA ASP A 82 0.79 65.70 -16.69
C ASP A 82 0.05 65.09 -15.50
N THR A 83 0.05 63.75 -15.43
CA THR A 83 -0.41 63.01 -14.26
C THR A 83 0.73 62.15 -13.70
N PRO A 84 0.90 62.14 -12.37
CA PRO A 84 2.03 61.48 -11.72
C PRO A 84 1.89 59.96 -11.80
N ARG A 85 3.04 59.34 -12.05
CA ARG A 85 3.30 57.90 -12.09
C ARG A 85 2.64 57.20 -10.88
N PRO A 86 1.74 56.22 -11.08
CA PRO A 86 1.19 55.45 -9.97
C PRO A 86 2.30 54.61 -9.35
N GLN A 87 2.52 54.77 -8.06
CA GLN A 87 3.35 53.86 -7.29
C GLN A 87 2.73 52.46 -7.37
N ALA A 88 3.52 51.49 -7.80
CA ALA A 88 3.18 50.08 -7.78
C ALA A 88 2.99 49.66 -6.31
N GLY A 89 1.75 49.75 -5.83
CA GLY A 89 1.35 49.13 -4.57
C GLY A 89 1.57 47.63 -4.70
N LYS A 90 2.44 47.09 -3.84
CA LYS A 90 2.81 45.68 -3.75
C LYS A 90 1.64 44.87 -3.18
N PRO A 91 0.87 44.09 -3.98
CA PRO A 91 -0.28 43.36 -3.47
C PRO A 91 -0.06 41.86 -3.73
N ALA A 92 0.76 41.18 -2.93
CA ALA A 92 1.01 39.75 -3.20
C ALA A 92 1.57 38.91 -2.05
N ALA A 93 1.81 39.46 -0.85
CA ALA A 93 2.33 38.66 0.26
C ALA A 93 1.20 38.07 1.11
N ALA A 94 0.24 38.91 1.55
CA ALA A 94 -0.81 38.47 2.47
C ALA A 94 -1.80 37.45 1.86
N ALA A 95 -2.13 37.57 0.56
CA ALA A 95 -3.09 36.68 -0.09
C ALA A 95 -2.54 35.26 -0.35
N VAL A 96 -1.21 35.09 -0.42
CA VAL A 96 -0.57 33.77 -0.61
C VAL A 96 -0.49 33.00 0.71
N ASP A 97 -0.29 33.72 1.83
CA ASP A 97 -0.27 33.12 3.16
C ASP A 97 -1.66 32.61 3.60
N ASP A 98 -2.73 33.31 3.22
CA ASP A 98 -4.11 32.89 3.48
C ASP A 98 -4.49 31.61 2.70
N ALA A 99 -4.08 31.50 1.42
CA ALA A 99 -4.34 30.30 0.62
C ALA A 99 -3.63 29.06 1.19
N ALA A 100 -2.36 29.20 1.58
CA ALA A 100 -1.62 28.11 2.21
C ALA A 100 -2.17 27.75 3.60
N ALA A 101 -2.72 28.71 4.34
CA ALA A 101 -3.36 28.45 5.63
C ALA A 101 -4.71 27.72 5.48
N ILE A 102 -5.52 28.11 4.50
CA ILE A 102 -6.79 27.43 4.17
C ILE A 102 -6.52 26.00 3.70
N ASP A 103 -5.51 25.79 2.86
CA ASP A 103 -5.08 24.46 2.41
C ASP A 103 -4.65 23.58 3.60
N ARG A 104 -3.80 24.10 4.50
CA ARG A 104 -3.40 23.39 5.74
C ARG A 104 -4.60 23.05 6.63
N ALA A 105 -5.57 23.95 6.79
CA ALA A 105 -6.74 23.73 7.63
C ALA A 105 -7.70 22.69 7.01
N ALA A 106 -7.90 22.74 5.69
CA ALA A 106 -8.67 21.75 4.95
C ALA A 106 -8.02 20.35 5.06
N HIS A 107 -6.69 20.28 4.95
CA HIS A 107 -5.94 19.05 5.16
C HIS A 107 -6.13 18.48 6.57
N ALA A 108 -6.02 19.31 7.62
CA ALA A 108 -6.13 18.84 9.00
C ALA A 108 -7.49 18.20 9.35
N ILE A 109 -8.59 18.73 8.80
CA ILE A 109 -9.94 18.17 9.02
C ILE A 109 -10.06 16.79 8.34
N VAL A 110 -9.52 16.67 7.12
CA VAL A 110 -9.52 15.39 6.39
C VAL A 110 -8.65 14.36 7.11
N ASP A 111 -7.46 14.76 7.61
CA ASP A 111 -6.53 13.86 8.31
C ASP A 111 -7.17 13.20 9.54
N ALA A 112 -7.94 13.95 10.34
CA ALA A 112 -8.61 13.44 11.54
C ALA A 112 -9.75 12.46 11.21
N ALA A 113 -10.58 12.78 10.21
CA ALA A 113 -11.65 11.90 9.76
C ALA A 113 -11.09 10.62 9.11
N GLU A 114 -9.93 10.72 8.44
CA GLU A 114 -9.23 9.59 7.84
C GLU A 114 -8.59 8.66 8.86
N GLU A 115 -7.96 9.18 9.92
CA GLU A 115 -7.40 8.34 11.00
C GLU A 115 -8.51 7.52 11.67
N GLU A 116 -9.68 8.13 11.87
CA GLU A 116 -10.87 7.43 12.36
C GLU A 116 -11.40 6.39 11.36
N ALA A 117 -11.44 6.72 10.06
CA ALA A 117 -11.83 5.79 9.00
C ALA A 117 -10.86 4.60 8.93
N GLN A 118 -9.54 4.81 9.01
CA GLN A 118 -8.52 3.75 9.04
C GLN A 118 -8.69 2.81 10.23
N ARG A 119 -9.07 3.33 11.40
CA ARG A 119 -9.39 2.53 12.59
C ARG A 119 -10.71 1.76 12.46
N LYS A 120 -11.67 2.31 11.71
CA LYS A 120 -13.01 1.76 11.51
C LYS A 120 -13.19 0.96 10.21
N VAL A 121 -12.15 0.78 9.40
CA VAL A 121 -12.22 -0.10 8.22
C VAL A 121 -12.40 -1.54 8.71
N HIS A 122 -13.65 -1.91 8.91
CA HIS A 122 -14.07 -3.28 8.74
C HIS A 122 -13.72 -3.62 7.30
N VAL A 123 -12.83 -4.61 7.11
CA VAL A 123 -12.70 -5.27 5.82
C VAL A 123 -14.03 -6.01 5.65
N VAL A 124 -15.06 -5.27 5.25
CA VAL A 124 -16.38 -5.83 4.92
C VAL A 124 -16.09 -6.91 3.92
N GLY A 125 -16.50 -8.14 4.29
CA GLY A 125 -15.95 -9.40 3.79
C GLY A 125 -15.55 -9.30 2.34
N SER A 126 -14.29 -9.67 2.06
CA SER A 126 -13.83 -10.00 0.71
C SER A 126 -14.80 -11.04 0.14
N SER A 127 -15.85 -10.59 -0.52
CA SER A 127 -16.87 -11.39 -1.19
C SER A 127 -16.33 -12.06 -2.45
N VAL A 128 -15.07 -11.78 -2.76
CA VAL A 128 -14.28 -12.45 -3.77
C VAL A 128 -13.59 -13.63 -3.07
N ASN A 129 -13.46 -14.78 -3.74
CA ASN A 129 -12.50 -15.84 -3.40
C ASN A 129 -11.03 -15.35 -3.54
N LEU A 130 -10.76 -14.07 -3.26
CA LEU A 130 -9.44 -13.55 -3.13
C LEU A 130 -8.82 -14.14 -1.87
N PRO A 131 -7.55 -14.56 -1.96
CA PRO A 131 -6.64 -14.71 -0.84
C PRO A 131 -7.01 -13.94 0.44
N ASP A 132 -7.32 -14.64 1.54
CA ASP A 132 -7.47 -13.98 2.84
C ASP A 132 -6.12 -13.39 3.24
N MET A 133 -6.07 -12.06 3.21
CA MET A 133 -4.89 -11.26 3.53
C MET A 133 -4.96 -10.63 4.90
N SER A 134 -5.96 -10.96 5.71
CA SER A 134 -6.17 -10.34 7.02
C SER A 134 -4.94 -10.47 7.92
N ALA A 135 -4.32 -11.66 7.96
CA ALA A 135 -3.10 -11.90 8.73
C ALA A 135 -1.90 -11.09 8.20
N ASN A 136 -1.70 -11.04 6.87
CA ASN A 136 -0.61 -10.27 6.27
C ASN A 136 -0.80 -8.75 6.46
N LEU A 137 -2.05 -8.27 6.33
CA LEU A 137 -2.41 -6.88 6.58
C LEU A 137 -2.35 -6.49 8.05
N ALA A 138 -2.51 -7.44 8.97
CA ALA A 138 -2.32 -7.22 10.40
C ALA A 138 -0.83 -7.15 10.77
N ALA A 139 0.03 -7.91 10.08
CA ALA A 139 1.47 -7.85 10.23
C ALA A 139 2.12 -6.61 9.59
N LYS A 140 1.36 -5.86 8.77
CA LYS A 140 1.85 -4.66 8.09
C LYS A 140 2.11 -3.55 9.11
N VAL A 141 3.34 -3.08 9.16
CA VAL A 141 3.73 -1.94 10.00
C VAL A 141 3.05 -0.67 9.49
N ALA A 142 2.35 0.02 10.39
CA ALA A 142 1.76 1.32 10.17
C ALA A 142 2.55 2.38 10.95
N VAL A 143 2.92 3.46 10.27
CA VAL A 143 3.60 4.62 10.88
C VAL A 143 2.80 5.89 10.65
N SER A 144 2.85 6.80 11.62
CA SER A 144 2.18 8.11 11.56
C SER A 144 2.81 9.01 10.50
N GLU A 145 2.10 10.08 10.09
CA GLU A 145 2.65 11.08 9.16
C GLU A 145 3.92 11.74 9.70
N ALA A 146 3.97 12.00 11.02
CA ALA A 146 5.16 12.52 11.69
C ALA A 146 6.34 11.54 11.59
N GLN A 147 6.11 10.24 11.80
CA GLN A 147 7.14 9.22 11.62
C GLN A 147 7.59 9.12 10.16
N GLN A 148 6.67 9.21 9.18
CA GLN A 148 7.04 9.16 7.76
C GLN A 148 7.90 10.35 7.31
N SER A 149 7.68 11.52 7.91
CA SER A 149 8.33 12.77 7.51
C SER A 149 9.64 13.03 8.28
N ASP A 150 9.87 12.35 9.40
CA ASP A 150 11.10 12.45 10.19
C ASP A 150 11.98 11.20 9.97
N PRO A 151 13.14 11.34 9.28
CA PRO A 151 14.07 10.24 9.05
C PRO A 151 14.51 9.51 10.32
N ARG A 152 14.65 10.20 11.46
CA ARG A 152 15.11 9.59 12.72
C ARG A 152 14.01 8.74 13.35
N LEU A 153 12.77 9.23 13.33
CA LEU A 153 11.63 8.47 13.85
C LEU A 153 11.37 7.24 12.98
N LEU A 154 11.47 7.37 11.66
CA LEU A 154 11.31 6.25 10.75
C LEU A 154 12.43 5.21 10.90
N ALA A 155 13.68 5.67 11.07
CA ALA A 155 14.82 4.81 11.36
C ALA A 155 14.60 3.95 12.62
N ALA A 156 14.08 4.55 13.70
CA ALA A 156 13.76 3.83 14.93
C ALA A 156 12.69 2.73 14.72
N VAL A 157 11.72 2.96 13.83
CA VAL A 157 10.74 1.93 13.45
C VAL A 157 11.43 0.74 12.78
N TYR A 158 12.40 0.99 11.90
CA TYR A 158 13.16 -0.09 11.26
C TYR A 158 13.99 -0.90 12.25
N ASP A 159 14.55 -0.25 13.27
CA ASP A 159 15.28 -0.94 14.33
C ASP A 159 14.36 -1.82 15.18
N ASP A 160 13.16 -1.34 15.52
CA ASP A 160 12.12 -2.13 16.20
C ASP A 160 11.64 -3.33 15.37
N MET A 161 11.45 -3.16 14.06
CA MET A 161 11.09 -4.26 13.15
C MET A 161 12.14 -5.37 13.15
N ALA A 162 13.43 -5.01 13.08
CA ALA A 162 14.52 -5.97 13.10
C ALA A 162 14.59 -6.69 14.47
N ALA A 163 14.43 -5.95 15.57
CA ALA A 163 14.39 -6.53 16.91
C ALA A 163 13.24 -7.53 17.09
N LYS A 164 12.03 -7.21 16.60
CA LYS A 164 10.87 -8.10 16.65
C LYS A 164 11.12 -9.43 15.93
N PHE A 165 11.72 -9.40 14.75
CA PHE A 165 12.10 -10.63 14.05
C PHE A 165 13.15 -11.42 14.83
N ALA A 166 14.17 -10.75 15.37
CA ALA A 166 15.21 -11.42 16.15
C ALA A 166 14.67 -12.08 17.42
N GLU A 167 13.68 -11.47 18.07
CA GLU A 167 13.08 -11.97 19.30
C GLU A 167 12.04 -13.07 19.07
N HIS A 168 11.16 -12.88 18.08
CA HIS A 168 9.96 -13.71 17.90
C HIS A 168 10.00 -14.61 16.66
N GLY A 169 10.94 -14.38 15.74
CA GLY A 169 11.00 -15.07 14.46
C GLY A 169 9.87 -14.67 13.52
N LEU A 170 9.37 -15.64 12.77
CA LEU A 170 8.33 -15.43 11.76
C LEU A 170 6.91 -15.38 12.36
N ASN A 171 6.10 -14.45 11.85
CA ASN A 171 4.65 -14.43 11.96
C ASN A 171 4.07 -15.44 10.97
N LEU A 172 3.91 -16.70 11.42
CA LEU A 172 3.49 -17.81 10.55
C LEU A 172 2.15 -17.57 9.84
N PRO A 173 1.10 -16.99 10.48
CA PRO A 173 -0.11 -16.61 9.78
C PRO A 173 0.13 -15.67 8.59
N ALA A 174 1.01 -14.66 8.74
CA ALA A 174 1.34 -13.72 7.67
C ALA A 174 2.14 -14.39 6.53
N VAL A 175 3.06 -15.30 6.87
CA VAL A 175 3.83 -16.10 5.88
C VAL A 175 2.90 -17.03 5.10
N ALA A 176 2.02 -17.76 5.79
CA ALA A 176 1.03 -18.64 5.15
C ALA A 176 0.09 -17.86 4.22
N ALA A 177 -0.37 -16.67 4.65
CA ALA A 177 -1.18 -15.80 3.81
C ALA A 177 -0.41 -15.25 2.59
N MET A 178 0.92 -15.21 2.58
CA MET A 178 1.69 -14.78 1.41
C MET A 178 1.82 -15.90 0.36
N GLN A 179 1.86 -17.17 0.78
CA GLN A 179 2.09 -18.32 -0.10
C GLN A 179 1.12 -18.41 -1.28
N GLN A 180 -0.14 -18.04 -1.07
CA GLN A 180 -1.20 -18.11 -2.08
C GLN A 180 -0.97 -17.25 -3.34
N TYR A 181 0.03 -16.36 -3.31
CA TYR A 181 0.44 -15.58 -4.48
C TYR A 181 1.66 -16.14 -5.20
N PHE A 182 2.12 -17.32 -4.83
CA PHE A 182 3.29 -17.96 -5.41
C PHE A 182 2.96 -19.38 -5.88
N ASP A 183 3.60 -19.79 -6.97
CA ASP A 183 3.67 -21.19 -7.39
C ASP A 183 5.04 -21.80 -7.02
N ASN A 184 5.23 -23.06 -7.40
CA ASN A 184 6.44 -23.83 -7.14
C ASN A 184 6.79 -23.96 -5.63
N LEU A 185 5.77 -23.96 -4.76
CA LEU A 185 5.95 -24.11 -3.32
C LEU A 185 6.43 -25.51 -2.90
N GLU A 186 6.21 -26.53 -3.74
CA GLU A 186 6.62 -27.92 -3.47
C GLU A 186 7.74 -28.42 -4.41
N GLY A 187 7.96 -27.74 -5.55
CA GLY A 187 8.93 -28.16 -6.56
C GLY A 187 10.36 -27.71 -6.28
N GLU A 188 11.31 -28.08 -7.14
CA GLU A 188 12.70 -27.66 -7.01
C GLU A 188 12.90 -26.17 -7.36
N GLY A 189 13.85 -25.52 -6.68
CA GLY A 189 14.19 -24.11 -6.91
C GLY A 189 13.31 -23.10 -6.17
N GLU A 190 13.35 -21.85 -6.64
CA GLU A 190 12.64 -20.72 -6.03
C GLU A 190 11.14 -20.74 -6.33
N ALA A 191 10.35 -20.25 -5.38
CA ALA A 191 8.95 -19.95 -5.61
C ALA A 191 8.81 -18.80 -6.60
N ARG A 192 7.76 -18.82 -7.43
CA ARG A 192 7.56 -17.78 -8.46
C ARG A 192 6.24 -17.05 -8.20
N PRO A 193 6.23 -15.71 -8.28
CA PRO A 193 5.01 -14.95 -8.12
C PRO A 193 4.02 -15.33 -9.22
N LEU A 194 2.74 -15.43 -8.84
CA LEU A 194 1.67 -15.72 -9.77
C LEU A 194 1.34 -14.49 -10.63
N GLU A 195 1.16 -14.75 -11.92
CA GLU A 195 0.43 -13.84 -12.79
C GLU A 195 -1.02 -13.71 -12.29
N TYR A 196 -1.60 -12.53 -12.38
CA TYR A 196 -2.98 -12.31 -11.94
C TYR A 196 -4.00 -13.09 -12.76
N SER A 197 -3.67 -13.44 -14.01
CA SER A 197 -4.44 -14.35 -14.86
C SER A 197 -4.49 -15.79 -14.35
N ARG A 198 -3.57 -16.17 -13.45
CA ARG A 198 -3.41 -17.51 -12.88
C ARG A 198 -3.91 -17.62 -11.44
N PHE A 199 -4.51 -16.56 -10.91
CA PHE A 199 -5.17 -16.61 -9.60
C PHE A 199 -6.35 -17.58 -9.63
N PRO A 200 -6.80 -18.11 -8.47
CA PRO A 200 -7.99 -18.95 -8.40
C PRO A 200 -9.20 -18.32 -9.09
N VAL A 201 -9.30 -16.99 -8.99
CA VAL A 201 -10.19 -16.15 -9.79
C VAL A 201 -9.30 -15.18 -10.57
N PRO A 202 -9.11 -15.40 -11.89
CA PRO A 202 -8.24 -14.56 -12.71
C PRO A 202 -8.67 -13.10 -12.70
N LEU A 203 -7.71 -12.18 -12.48
CA LEU A 203 -7.98 -10.75 -12.58
C LEU A 203 -7.70 -10.24 -14.00
N PRO A 204 -8.53 -9.33 -14.53
CA PRO A 204 -8.27 -8.75 -15.83
C PRO A 204 -7.05 -7.81 -15.82
N PRO A 205 -6.45 -7.54 -17.00
CA PRO A 205 -5.34 -6.60 -17.12
C PRO A 205 -5.67 -5.23 -16.53
N GLY A 206 -4.72 -4.65 -15.80
CA GLY A 206 -4.89 -3.35 -15.17
C GLY A 206 -5.73 -3.35 -13.90
N SER A 207 -6.15 -4.51 -13.37
CA SER A 207 -6.86 -4.56 -12.08
C SER A 207 -6.02 -4.13 -10.88
N VAL A 208 -4.70 -4.28 -10.95
CA VAL A 208 -3.76 -3.82 -9.91
C VAL A 208 -2.93 -2.67 -10.46
N ARG A 209 -2.94 -1.54 -9.77
CA ARG A 209 -2.38 -0.28 -10.26
C ARG A 209 -1.74 0.51 -9.14
N LEU A 210 -0.53 1.01 -9.42
CA LEU A 210 0.28 1.65 -8.40
C LEU A 210 1.32 2.61 -9.00
N GLY A 211 1.66 3.64 -8.23
CA GLY A 211 2.81 4.49 -8.45
C GLY A 211 4.01 3.96 -7.67
N VAL A 212 5.16 3.82 -8.34
CA VAL A 212 6.40 3.29 -7.74
C VAL A 212 7.63 4.10 -8.15
N ILE A 213 8.72 3.92 -7.41
CA ILE A 213 10.06 4.38 -7.77
C ILE A 213 10.98 3.15 -7.87
N PHE A 214 11.60 2.93 -9.03
CA PHE A 214 12.61 1.89 -9.21
C PHE A 214 13.98 2.40 -8.81
N PHE A 215 14.48 2.05 -7.62
CA PHE A 215 15.76 2.59 -7.20
C PHE A 215 16.93 2.07 -8.05
N GLN A 216 16.80 0.91 -8.72
CA GLN A 216 17.87 0.42 -9.60
C GLN A 216 18.14 1.35 -10.80
N GLU A 217 17.14 2.16 -11.22
CA GLU A 217 17.31 3.13 -12.31
C GLU A 217 18.16 4.32 -11.89
N PHE A 218 18.24 4.60 -10.59
CA PHE A 218 18.94 5.76 -10.03
C PHE A 218 20.21 5.36 -9.29
N ASN A 219 20.33 4.09 -8.88
CA ASN A 219 21.53 3.53 -8.28
C ASN A 219 21.62 2.02 -8.56
N ARG A 220 22.18 1.67 -9.74
CA ARG A 220 22.36 0.27 -10.15
C ARG A 220 23.31 -0.50 -9.23
N GLN A 221 24.40 0.14 -8.79
CA GLN A 221 25.36 -0.49 -7.88
C GLN A 221 24.70 -0.89 -6.56
N LEU A 222 23.84 -0.03 -6.00
CA LEU A 222 23.04 -0.35 -4.83
C LEU A 222 22.16 -1.58 -5.08
N ALA A 223 21.46 -1.64 -6.22
CA ALA A 223 20.63 -2.80 -6.56
C ALA A 223 21.44 -4.10 -6.66
N ASP A 224 22.63 -4.06 -7.26
CA ASP A 224 23.51 -5.23 -7.35
C ASP A 224 24.00 -5.68 -5.96
N MET A 225 24.39 -4.76 -5.08
CA MET A 225 24.77 -5.08 -3.70
C MET A 225 23.61 -5.65 -2.88
N VAL A 226 22.40 -5.09 -3.04
CA VAL A 226 21.19 -5.58 -2.36
C VAL A 226 20.81 -6.97 -2.84
N HIS A 227 21.01 -7.26 -4.14
CA HIS A 227 20.80 -8.61 -4.66
C HIS A 227 21.79 -9.61 -4.08
N GLN A 228 23.08 -9.25 -3.97
CA GLN A 228 24.08 -10.08 -3.30
C GLN A 228 23.69 -10.34 -1.84
N ALA A 229 23.24 -9.32 -1.12
CA ALA A 229 22.76 -9.46 0.25
C ALA A 229 21.57 -10.43 0.35
N ALA A 230 20.64 -10.36 -0.60
CA ALA A 230 19.50 -11.28 -0.66
C ALA A 230 19.94 -12.74 -0.83
N GLN A 231 20.92 -13.00 -1.69
CA GLN A 231 21.46 -14.34 -1.89
C GLN A 231 22.15 -14.88 -0.63
N GLU A 232 22.89 -14.03 0.10
CA GLU A 232 23.49 -14.43 1.39
C GLU A 232 22.43 -14.70 2.47
N VAL A 233 21.36 -13.90 2.53
CA VAL A 233 20.24 -14.14 3.47
C VAL A 233 19.56 -15.47 3.15
N VAL A 234 19.30 -15.75 1.87
CA VAL A 234 18.71 -17.03 1.42
C VAL A 234 19.62 -18.20 1.78
N ALA A 235 20.93 -18.08 1.61
CA ALA A 235 21.88 -19.12 1.98
C ALA A 235 21.93 -19.38 3.50
N ALA A 236 21.51 -18.42 4.33
CA ALA A 236 21.39 -18.57 5.78
C ALA A 236 20.06 -19.20 6.23
N LEU A 237 19.09 -19.40 5.32
CA LEU A 237 17.84 -20.09 5.63
C LEU A 237 18.06 -21.60 5.78
N PRO A 238 17.22 -22.30 6.57
CA PRO A 238 17.33 -23.75 6.72
C PRO A 238 17.13 -24.47 5.38
N PRO A 239 17.78 -25.64 5.18
CA PRO A 239 17.56 -26.45 3.99
C PRO A 239 16.07 -26.78 3.77
N GLY A 240 15.63 -26.70 2.53
CA GLY A 240 14.22 -26.93 2.16
C GLY A 240 13.28 -25.75 2.41
N CYS A 241 13.78 -24.64 2.98
CA CYS A 241 13.01 -23.40 3.07
C CYS A 241 12.65 -22.89 1.66
N LYS A 242 11.39 -22.54 1.46
CA LYS A 242 10.84 -21.97 0.25
C LYS A 242 10.94 -20.47 0.35
N PHE A 243 11.42 -19.87 -0.72
CA PHE A 243 11.62 -18.43 -0.79
C PHE A 243 11.45 -17.95 -2.23
N HIS A 244 11.35 -16.64 -2.36
CA HIS A 244 11.41 -15.93 -3.63
C HIS A 244 12.35 -14.74 -3.50
N VAL A 245 13.29 -14.57 -4.44
CA VAL A 245 14.12 -13.37 -4.52
C VAL A 245 13.67 -12.53 -5.72
N ASN A 246 13.31 -11.28 -5.47
CA ASN A 246 13.01 -10.34 -6.54
C ASN A 246 14.28 -10.08 -7.36
N ARG A 247 14.14 -9.98 -8.69
CA ARG A 247 15.22 -9.53 -9.57
C ARG A 247 15.55 -8.07 -9.28
N PRO A 248 16.80 -7.63 -9.49
CA PRO A 248 17.17 -6.22 -9.34
C PRO A 248 16.28 -5.28 -10.14
N SER A 249 15.78 -5.70 -11.31
CA SER A 249 14.86 -4.93 -12.15
C SER A 249 13.48 -4.66 -11.52
N HIS A 250 13.11 -5.40 -10.48
CA HIS A 250 11.82 -5.33 -9.80
C HIS A 250 11.92 -4.59 -8.47
N TYR A 251 13.10 -4.10 -8.08
CA TYR A 251 13.28 -3.41 -6.80
C TYR A 251 12.66 -2.02 -6.84
N HIS A 252 11.58 -1.85 -6.09
CA HIS A 252 10.78 -0.64 -6.12
C HIS A 252 10.35 -0.18 -4.73
N LEU A 253 10.20 1.13 -4.57
CA LEU A 253 9.46 1.73 -3.47
C LEU A 253 8.02 1.96 -3.92
N THR A 254 7.05 1.40 -3.19
CA THR A 254 5.64 1.70 -3.43
C THR A 254 5.28 3.07 -2.87
N ILE A 255 4.83 3.96 -3.76
CA ILE A 255 4.41 5.31 -3.40
C ILE A 255 2.96 5.28 -2.96
N TYR A 256 2.07 4.80 -3.84
CA TYR A 256 0.64 4.71 -3.58
C TYR A 256 0.02 3.66 -4.52
N MET A 257 -0.92 2.86 -4.03
CA MET A 257 -1.69 1.91 -4.85
C MET A 257 -3.09 2.48 -5.07
N THR A 258 -3.53 2.66 -6.32
CA THR A 258 -4.93 3.01 -6.61
C THR A 258 -5.83 1.79 -6.61
N SER A 259 -5.27 0.60 -6.80
CA SER A 259 -5.97 -0.69 -6.67
C SER A 259 -4.96 -1.77 -6.31
N GLN A 260 -5.31 -2.68 -5.40
CA GLN A 260 -4.42 -3.76 -4.93
C GLN A 260 -5.11 -5.13 -5.01
N PRO A 261 -4.36 -6.25 -5.09
CA PRO A 261 -4.92 -7.58 -5.37
C PRO A 261 -6.08 -8.00 -4.46
N HIS A 262 -6.06 -7.61 -3.19
CA HIS A 262 -7.06 -7.95 -2.17
C HIS A 262 -8.02 -6.78 -1.84
N THR A 263 -7.92 -5.67 -2.57
CA THR A 263 -8.80 -4.50 -2.39
C THR A 263 -8.89 -3.79 -3.74
N LEU A 264 -9.59 -4.44 -4.65
CA LEU A 264 -9.72 -3.99 -6.02
C LEU A 264 -10.58 -2.73 -6.08
N ARG A 265 -10.15 -1.78 -6.92
CA ARG A 265 -10.79 -0.47 -7.12
C ARG A 265 -10.85 -0.18 -8.61
N PRO A 266 -11.93 -0.51 -9.32
CA PRO A 266 -12.06 -0.16 -10.74
C PRO A 266 -12.19 1.36 -10.95
N ASN A 267 -12.69 2.10 -9.96
CA ASN A 267 -12.73 3.55 -9.94
C ASN A 267 -12.26 4.09 -8.57
N PRO A 268 -11.00 4.51 -8.43
CA PRO A 268 -10.46 5.01 -7.15
C PRO A 268 -10.89 6.44 -6.81
N PHE A 269 -11.64 7.13 -7.70
CA PHE A 269 -12.15 8.47 -7.46
C PHE A 269 -13.48 8.49 -6.72
N ASP A 270 -14.20 7.37 -6.72
CA ASP A 270 -15.52 7.26 -6.11
C ASP A 270 -15.42 6.44 -4.81
N PRO A 271 -15.58 7.09 -3.63
CA PRO A 271 -15.56 6.38 -2.35
C PRO A 271 -16.73 5.40 -2.20
N ALA A 272 -17.87 5.64 -2.87
CA ALA A 272 -19.02 4.75 -2.85
C ALA A 272 -18.82 3.53 -3.76
N ALA A 273 -18.02 3.66 -4.82
CA ALA A 273 -17.59 2.54 -5.66
C ALA A 273 -16.50 1.67 -5.01
N GLY A 274 -16.22 1.87 -3.71
CA GLY A 274 -15.16 1.22 -2.94
C GLY A 274 -15.30 -0.31 -2.76
N GLY A 275 -16.19 -0.97 -3.51
CA GLY A 275 -16.36 -2.41 -3.55
C GLY A 275 -16.71 -2.88 -4.95
N LEU A 276 -16.33 -4.11 -5.28
CA LEU A 276 -16.86 -4.80 -6.45
C LEU A 276 -18.37 -5.02 -6.21
N PRO A 277 -19.20 -5.04 -7.26
CA PRO A 277 -20.63 -5.31 -7.11
C PRO A 277 -20.86 -6.65 -6.37
N GLU A 278 -21.96 -6.75 -5.64
CA GLU A 278 -22.39 -8.05 -5.11
C GLU A 278 -22.57 -9.04 -6.28
N GLY A 279 -22.13 -10.28 -6.11
CA GLY A 279 -22.13 -11.26 -7.17
C GLY A 279 -21.15 -12.40 -6.91
N SER A 280 -21.02 -13.28 -7.90
CA SER A 280 -19.98 -14.31 -7.94
C SER A 280 -18.58 -13.70 -7.98
N ALA A 281 -17.57 -14.50 -7.63
CA ALA A 281 -16.19 -14.03 -7.66
C ALA A 281 -15.74 -13.68 -9.09
N GLU A 282 -16.26 -14.39 -10.09
CA GLU A 282 -16.01 -14.15 -11.52
C GLU A 282 -16.62 -12.81 -12.00
N GLU A 283 -17.87 -12.52 -11.60
CA GLU A 283 -18.52 -11.23 -11.90
C GLU A 283 -17.76 -10.07 -11.25
N GLN A 284 -17.35 -10.25 -10.00
CA GLN A 284 -16.53 -9.28 -9.27
C GLN A 284 -15.18 -9.06 -9.94
N ALA A 285 -14.47 -10.13 -10.35
CA ALA A 285 -13.20 -10.02 -11.06
C ALA A 285 -13.37 -9.33 -12.42
N ALA A 286 -14.43 -9.63 -13.17
CA ALA A 286 -14.74 -8.92 -14.42
C ALA A 286 -14.98 -7.42 -14.18
N ALA A 287 -15.68 -7.08 -13.10
CA ALA A 287 -15.94 -5.69 -12.69
C ALA A 287 -14.68 -4.97 -12.16
N ALA A 288 -13.61 -5.68 -11.83
CA ALA A 288 -12.35 -5.09 -11.34
C ALA A 288 -11.52 -4.43 -12.44
N LYS A 289 -11.91 -4.58 -13.71
CA LYS A 289 -11.25 -3.90 -14.83
C LYS A 289 -11.53 -2.39 -14.74
N PRO A 290 -10.51 -1.52 -14.75
CA PRO A 290 -10.75 -0.09 -14.79
C PRO A 290 -11.38 0.31 -16.13
N ASP A 291 -12.33 1.25 -16.07
CA ASP A 291 -12.79 1.96 -17.26
C ASP A 291 -11.60 2.73 -17.90
N PRO A 292 -11.44 2.72 -19.24
CA PRO A 292 -10.31 3.39 -19.89
C PRO A 292 -10.20 4.89 -19.60
N ASP A 293 -11.31 5.60 -19.42
CA ASP A 293 -11.28 7.03 -19.11
C ASP A 293 -10.95 7.27 -17.64
N ASN A 294 -11.42 6.42 -16.73
CA ASN A 294 -10.94 6.41 -15.34
C ASN A 294 -9.43 6.14 -15.26
N LEU A 295 -8.90 5.19 -16.03
CA LEU A 295 -7.47 4.91 -16.08
C LEU A 295 -6.65 6.12 -16.58
N LYS A 296 -7.12 6.81 -17.63
CA LYS A 296 -6.47 8.05 -18.09
C LYS A 296 -6.46 9.12 -17.00
N ARG A 297 -7.59 9.29 -16.29
CA ARG A 297 -7.71 10.23 -15.16
C ARG A 297 -6.78 9.85 -14.01
N GLU A 298 -6.65 8.56 -13.68
CA GLU A 298 -5.70 8.07 -12.66
C GLU A 298 -4.27 8.48 -13.01
N ILE A 299 -3.83 8.22 -14.25
CA ILE A 299 -2.49 8.57 -14.72
C ILE A 299 -2.29 10.09 -14.67
N GLU A 300 -3.30 10.88 -15.06
CA GLU A 300 -3.23 12.35 -14.97
C GLU A 300 -3.14 12.85 -13.54
N ALA A 301 -3.91 12.28 -12.61
CA ALA A 301 -3.83 12.63 -11.18
C ALA A 301 -2.42 12.34 -10.61
N PHE A 302 -1.82 11.20 -10.95
CA PHE A 302 -0.42 10.93 -10.59
C PHE A 302 0.55 11.91 -11.26
N ARG A 303 0.33 12.28 -12.53
CA ARG A 303 1.17 13.23 -13.27
C ARG A 303 1.16 14.60 -12.59
N VAL A 304 -0.01 15.12 -12.27
CA VAL A 304 -0.17 16.41 -11.59
C VAL A 304 0.46 16.36 -10.19
N ALA A 305 0.23 15.29 -9.43
CA ALA A 305 0.84 15.12 -8.11
C ALA A 305 2.38 15.07 -8.19
N ALA A 306 2.95 14.30 -9.10
CA ALA A 306 4.40 14.21 -9.30
C ALA A 306 4.99 15.54 -9.75
N ALA A 307 4.40 16.22 -10.75
CA ALA A 307 4.87 17.51 -11.25
C ALA A 307 4.75 18.64 -10.22
N GLY A 308 3.86 18.50 -9.24
CA GLY A 308 3.75 19.40 -8.09
C GLY A 308 4.67 19.03 -6.92
N THR A 309 5.42 17.93 -6.97
CA THR A 309 6.32 17.47 -5.91
C THR A 309 7.77 17.65 -6.35
N ASP A 310 8.58 18.30 -5.53
CA ASP A 310 10.02 18.27 -5.70
C ASP A 310 10.54 16.83 -5.50
N ALA A 311 11.62 16.46 -6.19
CA ALA A 311 12.16 15.10 -6.12
C ALA A 311 12.53 14.71 -4.67
N PRO A 312 12.13 13.53 -4.18
CA PRO A 312 12.56 13.02 -2.87
C PRO A 312 14.02 12.60 -2.91
N ARG A 313 14.67 12.57 -1.73
CA ARG A 313 16.09 12.18 -1.60
C ARG A 313 16.21 11.04 -0.61
N PHE A 314 16.49 9.85 -1.12
CA PHE A 314 16.50 8.65 -0.30
C PHE A 314 17.90 8.28 0.17
N GLU A 315 17.99 7.86 1.43
CA GLU A 315 19.17 7.24 2.01
C GLU A 315 18.79 5.88 2.59
N VAL A 316 19.59 4.86 2.28
CA VAL A 316 19.43 3.52 2.84
C VAL A 316 19.75 3.56 4.33
N HIS A 317 18.83 3.05 5.14
CA HIS A 317 19.00 2.96 6.58
C HIS A 317 19.35 1.54 7.04
N ARG A 318 18.57 0.55 6.57
CA ARG A 318 18.63 -0.83 7.08
C ARG A 318 18.20 -1.84 6.04
N LEU A 319 18.89 -2.98 6.01
CA LEU A 319 18.38 -4.23 5.44
C LEU A 319 17.89 -5.09 6.62
N LEU A 320 16.64 -5.56 6.59
CA LEU A 320 16.08 -6.37 7.67
C LEU A 320 15.13 -7.44 7.15
N MET A 321 15.05 -8.55 7.87
CA MET A 321 13.94 -9.50 7.75
C MET A 321 12.81 -9.03 8.65
N ALA A 322 11.63 -8.78 8.09
CA ALA A 322 10.42 -8.53 8.88
C ALA A 322 9.83 -9.87 9.35
N ASP A 323 9.10 -9.86 10.48
CA ASP A 323 8.39 -11.03 11.01
C ASP A 323 7.41 -11.64 9.99
N SER A 324 6.84 -10.83 9.08
CA SER A 324 6.06 -11.30 7.93
C SER A 324 6.81 -12.21 6.94
N GLY A 325 8.12 -12.42 7.14
CA GLY A 325 8.99 -13.20 6.26
C GLY A 325 9.50 -12.43 5.05
N THR A 326 9.30 -11.11 4.98
CA THR A 326 9.81 -10.30 3.87
C THR A 326 11.14 -9.66 4.24
N LEU A 327 12.18 -9.87 3.41
CA LEU A 327 13.43 -9.13 3.45
C LEU A 327 13.21 -7.76 2.82
N LEU A 328 13.44 -6.70 3.58
CA LEU A 328 13.20 -5.31 3.20
C LEU A 328 14.49 -4.52 3.14
N LEU A 329 14.68 -3.76 2.06
CA LEU A 329 15.61 -2.64 2.04
C LEU A 329 14.84 -1.39 2.48
N CYS A 330 15.08 -0.94 3.69
CA CYS A 330 14.43 0.22 4.29
C CYS A 330 15.27 1.48 4.08
N SER A 331 14.62 2.52 3.58
CA SER A 331 15.23 3.84 3.33
C SER A 331 14.50 4.93 4.11
N VAL A 332 15.11 6.10 4.21
CA VAL A 332 14.48 7.31 4.74
C VAL A 332 14.47 8.38 3.67
N ASP A 333 13.45 9.24 3.67
CA ASP A 333 13.40 10.42 2.79
C ASP A 333 13.85 11.65 3.55
N HIS A 334 15.03 12.19 3.21
CA HIS A 334 15.58 13.38 3.86
C HIS A 334 14.88 14.69 3.47
N SER A 335 14.07 14.67 2.42
CA SER A 335 13.36 15.85 1.94
C SER A 335 11.94 15.98 2.50
N GLY A 336 11.35 14.87 2.97
CA GLY A 336 9.94 14.79 3.35
C GLY A 336 8.95 14.89 2.17
N HIS A 337 9.44 14.99 0.93
CA HIS A 337 8.60 15.16 -0.25
C HIS A 337 7.76 13.93 -0.56
N LEU A 338 8.22 12.72 -0.21
CA LEU A 338 7.44 11.50 -0.38
C LEU A 338 6.17 11.50 0.49
N ALA A 339 6.27 11.95 1.73
CA ALA A 339 5.11 12.04 2.62
C ALA A 339 4.05 12.99 2.05
N GLN A 340 4.48 14.16 1.57
CA GLN A 340 3.60 15.14 0.92
C GLN A 340 2.96 14.59 -0.38
N LEU A 341 3.73 13.87 -1.19
CA LEU A 341 3.22 13.21 -2.40
C LEU A 341 2.15 12.16 -2.04
N ARG A 342 2.42 11.30 -1.06
CA ARG A 342 1.46 10.29 -0.58
C ARG A 342 0.16 10.94 -0.08
N LYS A 343 0.26 12.05 0.66
CA LYS A 343 -0.90 12.82 1.13
C LYS A 343 -1.75 13.33 -0.03
N ARG A 344 -1.13 13.98 -1.02
CA ARG A 344 -1.83 14.46 -2.22
C ARG A 344 -2.50 13.34 -3.01
N LEU A 345 -1.81 12.23 -3.20
CA LEU A 345 -2.38 11.07 -3.90
C LEU A 345 -3.58 10.49 -3.14
N ARG A 346 -3.52 10.43 -1.80
CA ARG A 346 -4.65 9.99 -1.00
C ARG A 346 -5.88 10.88 -1.20
N HIS A 347 -5.72 12.20 -1.19
CA HIS A 347 -6.82 13.13 -1.47
C HIS A 347 -7.34 13.03 -2.90
N ALA A 348 -6.47 12.75 -3.87
CA ALA A 348 -6.87 12.55 -5.26
C ALA A 348 -7.66 11.25 -5.48
N PHE A 349 -7.51 10.26 -4.60
CA PHE A 349 -8.11 8.94 -4.71
C PHE A 349 -8.91 8.57 -3.45
N PRO A 350 -10.03 9.27 -3.17
CA PRO A 350 -10.84 9.03 -1.98
C PRO A 350 -11.47 7.63 -1.93
N GLY A 351 -11.62 6.96 -3.08
CA GLY A 351 -12.04 5.56 -3.19
C GLY A 351 -10.89 4.57 -3.25
N GLY A 352 -9.64 5.00 -3.08
CA GLY A 352 -8.47 4.12 -3.09
C GLY A 352 -8.49 3.06 -1.98
N PRO A 353 -7.56 2.07 -2.01
CA PRO A 353 -7.39 1.11 -0.94
C PRO A 353 -7.07 1.83 0.38
N PRO A 354 -7.75 1.48 1.48
CA PRO A 354 -7.60 2.19 2.76
C PRO A 354 -6.25 1.91 3.44
N LYS A 355 -5.67 0.72 3.21
CA LYS A 355 -4.40 0.30 3.81
C LYS A 355 -3.22 0.48 2.86
N GLN A 356 -2.66 1.68 2.82
CA GLN A 356 -1.46 2.00 2.03
C GLN A 356 -0.16 1.56 2.72
N SER A 357 0.95 1.49 1.98
CA SER A 357 2.28 1.34 2.58
C SER A 357 2.70 2.67 3.21
N THR A 358 3.06 2.66 4.49
CA THR A 358 3.42 3.87 5.23
C THR A 358 4.92 3.97 5.48
N ILE A 359 5.65 2.85 5.53
CA ILE A 359 7.11 2.86 5.54
C ILE A 359 7.72 3.06 4.13
N VAL A 360 9.02 3.37 4.05
CA VAL A 360 9.76 3.57 2.79
C VAL A 360 10.69 2.38 2.58
N HIS A 361 10.24 1.40 1.80
CA HIS A 361 10.98 0.16 1.61
C HIS A 361 10.83 -0.39 0.19
N ALA A 362 11.79 -1.24 -0.18
CA ALA A 362 11.65 -2.19 -1.28
C ALA A 362 11.63 -3.62 -0.74
N SER A 363 10.70 -4.44 -1.23
CA SER A 363 10.69 -5.88 -0.93
C SER A 363 11.71 -6.61 -1.80
N ILE A 364 12.70 -7.22 -1.15
CA ILE A 364 13.86 -7.83 -1.82
C ILE A 364 13.70 -9.34 -1.96
N ALA A 365 13.29 -10.00 -0.89
CA ALA A 365 13.03 -11.44 -0.89
C ALA A 365 11.88 -11.77 0.07
N ARG A 366 11.31 -12.96 -0.07
CA ARG A 366 10.23 -13.46 0.79
C ARG A 366 10.50 -14.90 1.18
N VAL A 367 10.39 -15.20 2.47
CA VAL A 367 10.28 -16.54 3.02
C VAL A 367 8.82 -16.96 2.91
N LEU A 368 8.61 -18.15 2.37
CA LEU A 368 7.30 -18.71 2.03
C LEU A 368 7.08 -20.07 2.67
N THR A 369 7.99 -20.59 3.50
CA THR A 369 7.70 -21.77 4.31
C THR A 369 6.97 -21.35 5.58
N PRO A 370 5.75 -21.86 5.85
CA PRO A 370 4.95 -21.51 7.02
C PRO A 370 5.41 -22.31 8.26
N SER A 371 6.72 -22.40 8.47
CA SER A 371 7.34 -23.06 9.61
C SER A 371 8.28 -22.09 10.31
N GLN A 372 8.33 -22.16 11.64
CA GLN A 372 9.22 -21.30 12.40
C GLN A 372 10.69 -21.64 12.12
N LEU A 373 11.53 -20.62 12.09
CA LEU A 373 12.98 -20.77 12.03
C LEU A 373 13.52 -21.14 13.41
N SER A 374 14.58 -21.95 13.47
CA SER A 374 15.26 -22.16 14.74
C SER A 374 15.98 -20.88 15.18
N LYS A 375 16.30 -20.76 16.48
CA LYS A 375 17.01 -19.57 17.01
C LYS A 375 18.34 -19.34 16.30
N GLU A 376 19.03 -20.41 15.93
CA GLU A 376 20.29 -20.39 15.22
C GLU A 376 20.11 -19.79 13.81
N HIS A 377 19.06 -20.19 13.08
CA HIS A 377 18.78 -19.64 11.75
C HIS A 377 18.29 -18.18 11.82
N ILE A 378 17.49 -17.81 12.83
CA ILE A 378 17.10 -16.41 13.07
C ILE A 378 18.35 -15.56 13.30
N ALA A 379 19.26 -16.01 14.18
CA ALA A 379 20.51 -15.31 14.46
C ALA A 379 21.41 -15.20 13.22
N ALA A 380 21.52 -16.25 12.41
CA ALA A 380 22.30 -16.24 11.18
C ALA A 380 21.73 -15.24 10.15
N VAL A 381 20.41 -15.24 9.93
CA VAL A 381 19.74 -14.25 9.05
C VAL A 381 19.95 -12.83 9.56
N GLN A 382 19.83 -12.62 10.88
CA GLN A 382 20.03 -11.31 11.50
C GLN A 382 21.47 -10.82 11.34
N GLU A 383 22.47 -11.68 11.54
CA GLU A 383 23.88 -11.35 11.36
C GLU A 383 24.18 -10.92 9.92
N VAL A 384 23.63 -11.64 8.93
CA VAL A 384 23.76 -11.25 7.51
C VAL A 384 23.13 -9.87 7.28
N CYS A 385 21.91 -9.65 7.79
CA CYS A 385 21.21 -8.37 7.67
C CYS A 385 21.98 -7.21 8.31
N ASP A 386 22.57 -7.40 9.48
CA ASP A 386 23.31 -6.35 10.20
C ASP A 386 24.66 -6.04 9.54
N ARG A 387 25.36 -7.07 9.05
CA ARG A 387 26.58 -6.92 8.25
C ARG A 387 26.32 -6.14 6.98
N TRP A 388 25.27 -6.49 6.23
CA TRP A 388 24.90 -5.77 5.01
C TRP A 388 24.34 -4.38 5.30
N THR A 389 23.59 -4.20 6.38
CA THR A 389 23.16 -2.88 6.84
C THR A 389 24.37 -1.96 7.05
N SER A 390 25.42 -2.44 7.72
CA SER A 390 26.63 -1.65 7.94
C SER A 390 27.34 -1.24 6.63
N ARG A 391 27.22 -2.06 5.58
CA ARG A 391 27.79 -1.77 4.25
C ARG A 391 26.92 -0.85 3.39
N LEU A 392 25.60 -1.01 3.47
CA LEU A 392 24.63 -0.32 2.63
C LEU A 392 24.16 1.02 3.23
N ARG A 393 24.27 1.19 4.54
CA ARG A 393 23.81 2.41 5.23
C ARG A 393 24.53 3.64 4.67
N GLY A 394 23.76 4.71 4.44
CA GLY A 394 24.28 5.95 3.87
C GLY A 394 24.37 5.94 2.34
N GLN A 395 24.13 4.80 1.67
CA GLN A 395 23.97 4.79 0.22
C GLN A 395 22.71 5.57 -0.17
N ARG A 396 22.81 6.39 -1.22
CA ARG A 396 21.73 7.29 -1.64
C ARG A 396 21.25 7.01 -3.04
N PHE A 397 20.02 7.40 -3.31
CA PHE A 397 19.46 7.46 -4.65
C PHE A 397 18.44 8.59 -4.74
N ASP A 398 18.54 9.37 -5.81
CA ASP A 398 17.76 10.58 -6.02
C ASP A 398 16.92 10.41 -7.29
N PRO A 399 15.67 9.93 -7.16
CA PRO A 399 14.81 9.68 -8.31
C PRO A 399 14.33 10.99 -8.93
N ASP A 400 14.33 11.06 -10.26
CA ASP A 400 13.80 12.21 -11.02
C ASP A 400 12.33 12.02 -11.46
N ARG A 401 11.75 10.84 -11.19
CA ARG A 401 10.39 10.46 -11.59
C ARG A 401 9.81 9.35 -10.74
N ILE A 402 8.48 9.25 -10.72
CA ILE A 402 7.77 8.02 -10.39
C ILE A 402 7.36 7.29 -11.67
N SER A 403 6.83 6.08 -11.53
CA SER A 403 6.25 5.31 -12.60
C SER A 403 4.88 4.81 -12.20
N PHE A 404 3.86 5.14 -12.99
CA PHE A 404 2.54 4.53 -12.86
C PHE A 404 2.55 3.20 -13.60
N ILE A 405 2.12 2.14 -12.93
CA ILE A 405 2.19 0.76 -13.43
C ILE A 405 0.83 0.10 -13.33
N GLN A 406 0.48 -0.61 -14.39
CA GLN A 406 -0.58 -1.62 -14.39
C GLN A 406 0.11 -2.97 -14.19
N GLU A 407 0.12 -3.50 -12.97
CA GLU A 407 0.88 -4.71 -12.62
C GLU A 407 0.15 -5.96 -13.16
N HIS A 408 0.90 -6.93 -13.68
CA HIS A 408 0.37 -8.18 -14.24
C HIS A 408 0.76 -9.41 -13.41
N THR A 409 1.87 -9.32 -12.67
CA THR A 409 2.43 -10.40 -11.87
C THR A 409 2.70 -9.90 -10.45
N PHE A 410 2.23 -10.63 -9.46
CA PHE A 410 2.23 -10.19 -8.06
C PHE A 410 3.62 -9.73 -7.57
N THR A 411 3.71 -8.49 -7.10
CA THR A 411 4.89 -7.85 -6.46
C THR A 411 6.13 -7.71 -7.33
N THR A 412 6.02 -7.94 -8.62
CA THR A 412 7.12 -7.78 -9.59
C THR A 412 7.13 -6.41 -10.24
N VAL A 413 6.00 -5.68 -10.15
CA VAL A 413 5.73 -4.42 -10.85
C VAL A 413 5.98 -4.48 -12.36
N GLU A 414 5.78 -5.66 -12.95
CA GLU A 414 5.82 -5.87 -14.40
C GLU A 414 4.49 -5.47 -15.04
N GLY A 415 4.57 -4.74 -16.16
CA GLY A 415 3.42 -4.38 -16.99
C GLY A 415 3.57 -3.02 -17.70
N PRO A 416 2.51 -2.53 -18.37
CA PRO A 416 2.46 -1.19 -18.95
C PRO A 416 2.82 -0.13 -17.93
N ARG A 417 3.78 0.71 -18.30
CA ARG A 417 4.40 1.70 -17.43
C ARG A 417 4.36 3.08 -18.08
N VAL A 418 4.01 4.09 -17.29
CA VAL A 418 4.09 5.50 -17.68
C VAL A 418 5.05 6.23 -16.73
N PRO A 419 6.21 6.73 -17.21
CA PRO A 419 7.11 7.54 -16.40
C PRO A 419 6.50 8.93 -16.17
N LEU A 420 6.54 9.41 -14.92
CA LEU A 420 5.93 10.67 -14.50
C LEU A 420 6.99 11.49 -13.73
N PRO A 421 7.60 12.51 -14.37
CA PRO A 421 8.70 13.26 -13.78
C PRO A 421 8.24 14.08 -12.57
N PHE A 422 9.13 14.24 -11.60
CA PHE A 422 8.96 15.21 -10.53
C PHE A 422 9.12 16.65 -11.04
N LYS A 423 8.77 17.61 -10.19
CA LYS A 423 9.04 19.03 -10.44
C LYS A 423 10.52 19.24 -10.71
N ARG A 424 10.84 19.90 -11.83
CA ARG A 424 12.22 20.31 -12.12
C ARG A 424 12.59 21.47 -11.22
N SER A 425 13.69 21.34 -10.48
CA SER A 425 14.33 22.49 -9.84
C SER A 425 14.86 23.40 -10.96
N ILE A 426 14.35 24.63 -11.03
CA ILE A 426 14.84 25.67 -11.95
C ILE A 426 16.08 26.30 -11.36
#